data_AF-A0A914D9L6-F1
#
_entry.id   AF-A0A914D9L6-F1
#
_cell.length_a   1.000
_cell.length_b   1.000
_cell.length_c   1.000
_cell.angle_alpha   90.00
_cell.angle_beta   90.00
_cell.angle_gamma   90.00
#
_symmetry.space_group_name_H-M   'P 1'
#
loop_
_entity.id
_entity.type
_entity.pdbx_description
1 polymer ?
#
loop_
_entity_poly.entity_id
_entity_poly.type
_entity_poly.pdbx_seq_one_letter_code
_entity_poly.pdbx_strand_id
1 'polypeptide(L)'
;MNRRRSLSTTKKPNNKQIFKKFLEFLESGVWTMPISMFTEQHSILFDREQGDPNTYDHLHKEFASLVDVLIESYCDDVGLTPRELVEALKSTDQSTKLSYRERILLEPVVAAQDFNVFVPMMMRKSIEMQLQALHMLT
;
A
#
# COMPACT_ATOMS: atom_id res chain seq x y z
N MET A 1 -11.51 -47.83 -22.35
CA MET A 1 -11.10 -46.41 -22.40
C MET A 1 -12.28 -45.56 -21.97
N ASN A 2 -12.16 -44.77 -20.90
CA ASN A 2 -12.91 -43.52 -20.69
C ASN A 2 -12.41 -42.87 -19.38
N ARG A 3 -11.29 -42.14 -19.48
CA ARG A 3 -10.92 -41.15 -18.46
C ARG A 3 -11.85 -39.97 -18.63
N ARG A 4 -12.91 -39.88 -17.83
CA ARG A 4 -13.59 -38.61 -17.58
C ARG A 4 -12.57 -37.70 -16.91
N ARG A 5 -12.00 -36.76 -17.66
CA ARG A 5 -11.29 -35.60 -17.11
C ARG A 5 -12.31 -34.89 -16.22
N SER A 6 -12.10 -34.94 -14.90
CA SER A 6 -12.78 -34.06 -13.97
C SER A 6 -12.47 -32.64 -14.39
N LEU A 7 -13.50 -31.85 -14.69
CA LEU A 7 -13.35 -30.41 -14.84
C LEU A 7 -12.70 -29.89 -13.55
N SER A 8 -11.56 -29.22 -13.71
CA SER A 8 -10.89 -28.53 -12.62
C SER A 8 -11.85 -27.45 -12.09
N THR A 9 -12.46 -27.70 -10.94
CA THR A 9 -13.13 -26.67 -10.17
C THR A 9 -12.06 -25.64 -9.78
N THR A 10 -12.01 -24.51 -10.48
CA THR A 10 -11.26 -23.34 -10.00
C THR A 10 -11.94 -22.87 -8.72
N LYS A 11 -11.49 -23.39 -7.57
CA LYS A 11 -11.91 -22.89 -6.26
C LYS A 11 -11.57 -21.40 -6.21
N LYS A 12 -12.55 -20.56 -5.87
CA LYS A 12 -12.28 -19.16 -5.51
C LYS A 12 -11.12 -19.15 -4.48
N PRO A 13 -10.11 -18.28 -4.66
CA PRO A 13 -9.00 -18.20 -3.72
C PRO A 13 -9.54 -17.90 -2.33
N ASN A 14 -9.03 -18.60 -1.32
CA ASN A 14 -9.44 -18.34 0.06
C ASN A 14 -8.83 -17.01 0.58
N ASN A 15 -9.39 -16.45 1.66
CA ASN A 15 -8.97 -15.14 2.20
C ASN A 15 -7.45 -15.06 2.48
N LYS A 16 -6.84 -16.16 2.95
CA LYS A 16 -5.39 -16.22 3.19
C LYS A 16 -4.56 -16.13 1.91
N GLN A 17 -5.03 -16.76 0.82
CA GLN A 17 -4.38 -16.67 -0.48
C GLN A 17 -4.51 -15.27 -1.09
N ILE A 18 -5.69 -14.65 -0.96
CA ILE A 18 -5.92 -13.27 -1.39
C ILE A 18 -4.97 -12.34 -0.65
N PHE A 19 -4.90 -12.44 0.68
CA PHE A 19 -3.99 -11.65 1.51
C PHE A 19 -2.52 -11.81 1.08
N LYS A 20 -2.04 -13.05 0.91
CA LYS A 20 -0.66 -13.31 0.48
C LYS A 20 -0.35 -12.68 -0.88
N LYS A 21 -1.24 -12.84 -1.86
CA LYS A 21 -1.08 -12.24 -3.20
C LYS A 21 -1.12 -10.72 -3.16
N PHE A 22 -1.90 -10.15 -2.26
CA PHE A 22 -1.92 -8.71 -2.08
C PHE A 22 -0.60 -8.20 -1.51
N LEU A 23 -0.02 -8.88 -0.52
CA LEU A 23 1.33 -8.53 -0.02
C LEU A 23 2.39 -8.63 -1.13
N GLU A 24 2.32 -9.66 -1.98
CA GLU A 24 3.21 -9.79 -3.15
C GLU A 24 3.04 -8.60 -4.13
N PHE A 25 1.81 -8.10 -4.30
CA PHE A 25 1.55 -6.90 -5.08
C PHE A 25 2.14 -5.63 -4.43
N LEU A 26 2.04 -5.48 -3.11
CA LEU A 26 2.64 -4.36 -2.38
C LEU A 26 4.19 -4.36 -2.44
N GLU A 27 4.80 -5.50 -2.77
CA GLU A 27 6.25 -5.60 -3.02
C GLU A 27 6.62 -5.37 -4.49
N SER A 28 5.63 -5.33 -5.39
CA SER A 28 5.88 -5.22 -6.82
C SER A 28 6.29 -3.81 -7.25
N GLY A 29 6.98 -3.70 -8.39
CA GLY A 29 7.30 -2.40 -9.01
C GLY A 29 6.06 -1.57 -9.36
N VAL A 30 4.93 -2.23 -9.67
CA VAL A 30 3.66 -1.58 -10.01
C VAL A 30 3.13 -0.77 -8.82
N TRP A 31 3.32 -1.27 -7.60
CA TRP A 31 2.97 -0.56 -6.37
C TRP A 31 4.11 0.36 -5.89
N THR A 32 5.31 -0.19 -5.73
CA THR A 32 6.41 0.49 -5.04
C THR A 32 6.90 1.72 -5.79
N MET A 33 6.91 1.70 -7.13
CA MET A 33 7.39 2.82 -7.94
C MET A 33 6.53 4.09 -7.80
N PRO A 34 5.19 4.06 -8.03
CA PRO A 34 4.36 5.24 -7.87
C PRO A 34 4.31 5.75 -6.43
N ILE A 35 4.27 4.85 -5.43
CA ILE A 35 4.27 5.23 -4.01
C ILE A 35 5.58 5.91 -3.61
N SER A 36 6.73 5.35 -4.02
CA SER A 36 8.04 5.95 -3.74
C SER A 36 8.17 7.31 -4.44
N MET A 37 7.78 7.39 -5.72
CA MET A 37 7.81 8.65 -6.48
C MET A 37 7.00 9.76 -5.80
N PHE A 38 5.76 9.46 -5.41
CA PHE A 38 4.91 10.43 -4.72
C PHE A 38 5.54 10.90 -3.40
N THR A 39 5.95 9.95 -2.56
CA THR A 39 6.51 10.26 -1.24
C THR A 39 7.82 11.04 -1.34
N GLU A 40 8.70 10.69 -2.29
CA GLU A 40 9.96 11.41 -2.54
C GLU A 40 9.73 12.84 -2.99
N GLN A 41 8.84 13.06 -3.96
CA GLN A 41 8.59 14.38 -4.53
C GLN A 41 7.93 15.34 -3.55
N HIS A 42 7.08 14.83 -2.66
CA HIS A 42 6.27 15.68 -1.79
C HIS A 42 6.74 15.72 -0.34
N SER A 43 7.58 14.78 0.11
CA SER A 43 8.03 14.74 1.51
C SER A 43 8.78 16.00 1.96
N ILE A 44 9.47 16.71 1.07
CA ILE A 44 10.16 17.96 1.40
C ILE A 44 9.23 19.05 1.94
N LEU A 45 7.93 18.97 1.62
CA LEU A 45 6.92 19.90 2.13
C LEU A 45 6.53 19.60 3.58
N PHE A 46 6.93 18.43 4.11
CA PHE A 46 6.63 17.99 5.47
C PHE A 46 7.76 18.39 6.42
N ASP A 47 7.44 19.35 7.29
CA ASP A 47 8.33 19.88 8.32
C ASP A 47 7.60 20.02 9.67
N ARG A 48 8.31 19.73 10.76
CA ARG A 48 7.75 19.72 12.13
C ARG A 48 7.45 21.12 12.68
N GLU A 49 8.18 22.13 12.22
CA GLU A 49 8.14 23.50 12.73
C GLU A 49 7.38 24.43 11.77
N GLN A 50 7.47 24.18 10.46
CA GLN A 50 6.99 25.09 9.41
C GLN A 50 5.93 24.48 8.47
N GLY A 51 5.35 23.34 8.84
CA GLY A 51 4.33 22.68 8.04
C GLY A 51 3.06 23.50 7.81
N ASP A 52 2.49 23.42 6.61
CA ASP A 52 1.16 23.94 6.32
C ASP A 52 0.11 22.81 6.37
N PRO A 53 -0.83 22.85 7.34
CA PRO A 53 -1.89 21.86 7.44
C PRO A 53 -2.76 21.72 6.18
N ASN A 54 -2.98 22.81 5.44
CA ASN A 54 -3.80 22.76 4.21
C ASN A 54 -3.07 21.99 3.10
N THR A 55 -1.77 22.21 2.95
CA THR A 55 -0.91 21.45 2.05
C THR A 55 -0.92 19.96 2.41
N TYR A 56 -0.86 19.61 3.70
CA TYR A 56 -0.90 18.21 4.13
C TYR A 56 -2.23 17.54 3.81
N ASP A 57 -3.36 18.22 4.06
CA ASP A 57 -4.70 17.71 3.73
C ASP A 57 -4.87 17.51 2.22
N HIS A 58 -4.39 18.46 1.41
CA HIS A 58 -4.44 18.34 -0.04
C HIS A 58 -3.61 17.14 -0.54
N LEU A 59 -2.37 17.01 -0.09
CA LEU A 59 -1.49 15.90 -0.47
C LEU A 59 -2.02 14.55 0.03
N HIS A 60 -2.69 14.51 1.19
CA HIS A 60 -3.31 13.29 1.68
C HIS A 60 -4.41 12.80 0.74
N LYS A 61 -5.24 13.72 0.21
CA LYS A 61 -6.29 13.39 -0.76
C LYS A 61 -5.71 12.88 -2.08
N GLU A 62 -4.65 13.50 -2.58
CA GLU A 62 -3.96 13.03 -3.79
C GLU A 62 -3.33 11.65 -3.57
N PHE A 63 -2.70 11.45 -2.41
CA PHE A 63 -2.13 10.16 -2.04
C PHE A 63 -3.19 9.06 -1.92
N ALA A 64 -4.31 9.36 -1.28
CA ALA A 64 -5.43 8.42 -1.17
C ALA A 64 -5.97 8.04 -2.55
N SER A 65 -6.17 9.03 -3.44
CA SER A 65 -6.60 8.76 -4.83
C SER A 65 -5.60 7.91 -5.60
N LEU A 66 -4.30 8.11 -5.41
CA LEU A 66 -3.27 7.27 -6.02
C LEU A 66 -3.37 5.81 -5.54
N VAL A 67 -3.48 5.63 -4.22
CA VAL A 67 -3.60 4.29 -3.61
C VAL A 67 -4.87 3.58 -4.08
N ASP A 68 -5.99 4.29 -4.15
CA ASP A 68 -7.27 3.75 -4.63
C ASP A 68 -7.15 3.24 -6.08
N VAL A 69 -6.58 4.05 -6.99
CA VAL A 69 -6.37 3.66 -8.39
C VAL A 69 -5.48 2.42 -8.51
N LEU A 70 -4.42 2.32 -7.72
CA LEU A 70 -3.51 1.17 -7.74
C LEU A 70 -4.21 -0.11 -7.23
N ILE A 71 -5.00 0.00 -6.17
CA ILE A 71 -5.74 -1.13 -5.59
C ILE A 71 -6.87 -1.56 -6.54
N GLU A 72 -7.59 -0.62 -7.14
CA GLU A 72 -8.63 -0.89 -8.14
C GLU A 72 -8.05 -1.61 -9.36
N SER A 73 -6.94 -1.10 -9.91
CA SER A 73 -6.25 -1.76 -11.03
C SER A 73 -5.80 -3.18 -10.67
N TYR A 74 -5.24 -3.38 -9.48
CA TYR A 74 -4.88 -4.72 -9.00
C TYR A 74 -6.10 -5.64 -8.93
N CYS A 75 -7.18 -5.17 -8.32
CA CYS A 75 -8.43 -5.92 -8.18
C CYS A 75 -8.97 -6.37 -9.55
N ASP A 76 -9.01 -5.46 -10.52
CA ASP A 76 -9.44 -5.76 -11.88
C ASP A 76 -8.55 -6.83 -12.55
N ASP A 77 -7.22 -6.71 -12.42
CA ASP A 77 -6.26 -7.64 -13.01
C ASP A 77 -6.38 -9.08 -12.47
N VAL A 78 -6.71 -9.23 -11.18
CA VAL A 78 -6.85 -10.55 -10.54
C VAL A 78 -8.30 -11.06 -10.49
N GLY A 79 -9.25 -10.29 -11.03
CA GLY A 79 -10.67 -10.61 -11.03
C GLY A 79 -11.30 -10.63 -9.63
N LEU A 80 -10.87 -9.72 -8.75
CA LEU A 80 -11.41 -9.50 -7.41
C LEU A 80 -12.15 -8.17 -7.36
N THR A 81 -13.15 -8.07 -6.48
CA THR A 81 -13.70 -6.77 -6.11
C THR A 81 -12.92 -6.15 -4.94
N PRO A 82 -12.84 -4.81 -4.83
CA PRO A 82 -12.23 -4.15 -3.66
C PRO A 82 -12.86 -4.61 -2.34
N ARG A 83 -14.17 -4.90 -2.34
CA ARG A 83 -14.88 -5.46 -1.19
C ARG A 83 -14.35 -6.83 -0.79
N GLU A 84 -14.18 -7.76 -1.74
CA GLU A 84 -13.62 -9.09 -1.47
C GLU A 84 -12.19 -8.99 -0.91
N LEU A 85 -11.39 -8.03 -1.40
CA LEU A 85 -10.05 -7.75 -0.86
C LEU A 85 -10.15 -7.28 0.61
N VAL A 86 -10.99 -6.29 0.90
CA VAL A 86 -11.18 -5.78 2.28
C VAL A 86 -11.64 -6.88 3.23
N GLU A 87 -12.56 -7.74 2.80
CA GLU A 87 -13.02 -8.89 3.59
C GLU A 87 -11.87 -9.88 3.88
N ALA A 88 -10.98 -10.11 2.90
CA ALA A 88 -9.80 -10.94 3.08
C ALA A 88 -8.76 -10.33 4.04
N LEU A 89 -8.53 -9.01 3.98
CA LEU A 89 -7.66 -8.28 4.90
C LEU A 89 -8.18 -8.40 6.35
N LYS A 90 -9.47 -8.09 6.58
CA LYS A 90 -10.11 -8.13 7.91
C LYS A 90 -10.09 -9.53 8.53
N SER A 91 -10.35 -10.56 7.73
CA SER A 91 -10.34 -11.95 8.19
C SER A 91 -8.96 -12.41 8.66
N THR A 92 -7.91 -11.87 8.02
CA THR A 92 -6.52 -12.26 8.31
C THR A 92 -5.99 -11.53 9.55
N ASP A 93 -6.29 -10.24 9.70
CA ASP A 93 -5.92 -9.44 10.89
C ASP A 93 -6.48 -10.04 12.19
N GLN A 94 -7.71 -10.57 12.14
CA GLN A 94 -8.36 -11.21 13.30
C GLN A 94 -7.80 -12.60 13.64
N SER A 95 -7.17 -13.29 12.68
CA SER A 95 -6.73 -14.68 12.84
C SER A 95 -5.22 -14.83 13.04
N THR A 96 -4.42 -13.84 12.65
CA THR A 96 -2.95 -13.92 12.70
C THR A 96 -2.35 -12.56 13.02
N LYS A 97 -1.42 -12.49 13.98
CA LYS A 97 -0.66 -11.27 14.26
C LYS A 97 0.26 -10.96 13.07
N LEU A 98 0.06 -9.80 12.43
CA LEU A 98 0.92 -9.30 11.36
C LEU A 98 2.38 -9.16 11.83
N SER A 99 3.30 -9.70 11.04
CA SER A 99 4.74 -9.55 11.19
C SER A 99 5.18 -8.09 10.95
N TYR A 100 6.42 -7.76 11.34
CA TYR A 100 6.97 -6.42 11.13
C TYR A 100 7.05 -6.05 9.64
N ARG A 101 7.46 -6.98 8.77
CA ARG A 101 7.53 -6.76 7.32
C ARG A 101 6.15 -6.48 6.73
N GLU A 102 5.14 -7.26 7.11
CA GLU A 102 3.76 -7.06 6.63
C GLU A 102 3.20 -5.70 7.05
N ARG A 103 3.52 -5.24 8.26
CA ARG A 103 3.14 -3.90 8.73
C ARG A 103 3.77 -2.79 7.91
N ILE A 104 5.04 -2.93 7.51
CA ILE A 104 5.70 -1.95 6.63
C ILE A 104 5.00 -1.92 5.27
N LEU A 105 4.72 -3.08 4.68
CA LEU A 105 4.04 -3.15 3.37
C LEU A 105 2.66 -2.50 3.40
N LEU A 106 1.93 -2.68 4.50
CA LEU A 106 0.58 -2.14 4.66
C LEU A 106 0.56 -0.67 5.11
N GLU A 107 1.67 -0.10 5.59
CA GLU A 107 1.73 1.29 6.07
C GLU A 107 1.16 2.29 5.05
N PRO A 108 1.52 2.26 3.75
CA PRO A 108 0.98 3.21 2.78
C PRO A 108 -0.51 2.98 2.50
N VAL A 109 -1.01 1.74 2.61
CA VAL A 109 -2.45 1.43 2.49
C VAL A 109 -3.24 2.01 3.67
N VAL A 110 -2.68 1.94 4.88
CA VAL A 110 -3.29 2.54 6.08
C VAL A 110 -3.20 4.07 6.01
N ALA A 111 -2.07 4.60 5.58
CA ALA A 111 -1.85 6.04 5.42
C ALA A 111 -2.87 6.68 4.47
N ALA A 112 -3.29 5.99 3.40
CA ALA A 112 -4.33 6.48 2.50
C ALA A 112 -5.67 6.75 3.22
N GLN A 113 -5.98 6.02 4.30
CA GLN A 113 -7.23 6.16 5.04
C GLN A 113 -7.08 6.94 6.35
N ASP A 114 -5.88 7.00 6.92
CA ASP A 114 -5.61 7.65 8.21
C ASP A 114 -4.53 8.72 8.09
N PHE A 115 -4.96 9.97 8.21
CA PHE A 115 -4.08 11.15 8.19
C PHE A 115 -2.99 11.08 9.27
N ASN A 116 -3.28 10.47 10.43
CA ASN A 116 -2.31 10.33 11.53
C ASN A 116 -1.22 9.30 11.24
N VAL A 117 -1.41 8.45 10.22
CA VAL A 117 -0.36 7.55 9.71
C VAL A 117 0.36 8.22 8.53
N PHE A 118 -0.37 8.93 7.68
CA PHE A 118 0.18 9.64 6.53
C PHE A 118 1.24 10.69 6.91
N VAL A 119 0.92 11.61 7.83
CA VAL A 119 1.86 12.70 8.16
C VAL A 119 3.18 12.16 8.73
N PRO A 120 3.21 11.26 9.73
CA PRO A 120 4.47 10.68 10.20
C PRO A 120 5.24 9.91 9.13
N MET A 121 4.55 9.22 8.21
CA MET A 121 5.19 8.53 7.09
C MET A 121 5.91 9.52 6.17
N MET A 122 5.25 10.61 5.78
CA MET A 122 5.85 11.65 4.94
C MET A 122 7.00 12.39 5.63
N MET A 123 6.86 12.69 6.93
CA MET A 123 7.92 13.30 7.75
C MET A 123 9.17 12.41 7.81
N ARG A 124 8.98 11.10 7.95
CA ARG A 124 10.09 10.13 7.96
C ARG A 124 10.82 10.13 6.61
N LYS A 125 10.08 10.16 5.51
CA LYS A 125 10.65 10.25 4.16
C LYS A 125 11.37 11.59 3.93
N SER A 126 10.86 12.69 4.48
CA SER A 126 11.50 14.02 4.41
C SER A 126 12.90 13.98 5.04
N ILE A 127 13.00 13.40 6.24
CA ILE A 127 14.28 13.23 6.95
C ILE A 127 15.23 12.32 6.16
N GLU A 128 14.73 11.20 5.61
CA GLU A 128 15.52 10.31 4.76
C GLU A 128 16.11 11.06 3.56
N MET A 129 15.30 11.90 2.89
CA MET A 129 15.73 12.67 1.72
C MET A 129 16.77 13.72 2.07
N GLN A 130 16.61 14.41 3.21
CA GLN A 130 17.61 15.36 3.71
C GLN A 130 18.94 14.67 4.04
N LEU A 131 18.89 13.48 4.65
CA LEU A 131 20.10 12.69 4.94
C LEU A 131 20.79 12.20 3.67
N GLN A 132 20.03 11.78 2.65
CA GLN A 132 20.61 11.41 1.35
C GLN A 132 21.27 12.61 0.67
N ALA A 133 20.61 13.77 0.66
CA ALA A 133 21.19 15.00 0.11
C ALA A 133 22.48 15.39 0.84
N LEU A 134 22.52 15.27 2.17
CA LEU A 134 23.73 15.54 2.95
C LEU A 134 24.88 14.59 2.57
N HIS A 135 24.61 13.28 2.46
CA HIS A 135 25.62 12.31 2.03
C HIS A 135 26.15 12.55 0.61
N MET A 136 25.38 13.17 -0.28
CA MET A 136 25.85 13.51 -1.63
C MET A 136 26.84 14.71 -1.63
N LEU A 137 26.84 15.52 -0.58
CA LEU A 137 27.70 16.70 -0.45
C LEU A 137 29.03 16.43 0.27
N THR A 138 29.15 15.29 0.95
CA THR A 138 30.32 14.88 1.75
C THR A 138 31.08 13.74 1.10
#